data_AF-A0A644YAL6-F1
#
_entry.id   AF-A0A644YAL6-F1
#
_cell.length_a   1.000
_cell.length_b   1.000
_cell.length_c   1.000
_cell.angle_alpha   90.00
_cell.angle_beta   90.00
_cell.angle_gamma   90.00
#
_symmetry.space_group_name_H-M   'P 1'
#
loop_
_entity.id
_entity.type
_entity.pdbx_description
1 polymer ?
#
loop_
_entity_poly.entity_id
_entity_poly.type
_entity_poly.pdbx_seq_one_letter_code
_entity_poly.pdbx_strand_id
1 'polypeptide(L)'
;MIGPSTLLLSIPLILRYPRSWLIFEVLLILSRRPGRSSLSLITRPLSLLPGTISPPRWFLLFDIILRDELRKRSSWVLSLYGAGGSGKTTLGLFLMDKWFRDDELAFFRYPPKAMASLPDRMRCRSKSFTRMDQIIGSPHLVFLDDTALHFLSRQTSNKDNQDLVKQLTIARHNNQRFIITAQNSILVDKGLFESLDQFSLRCRMTDFQARTERPEFIDTQLKVNDLISSLPETKGRYWYCMESGELFCFPGWPDMNESLSKPYQGVTVSNGQLEGL
;
A
#
# COMPACT_ATOMS: atom_id res chain seq x y z
N MET A 1 24.39 -28.56 25.76
CA MET A 1 23.56 -27.94 26.82
C MET A 1 23.76 -26.43 26.76
N ILE A 2 22.76 -25.67 26.32
CA ILE A 2 22.81 -24.19 26.27
C ILE A 2 22.16 -23.68 27.56
N GLY A 3 22.85 -22.81 28.31
CA GLY A 3 22.38 -22.27 29.58
C GLY A 3 21.16 -21.33 29.45
N PRO A 4 20.44 -21.05 30.54
CA PRO A 4 19.07 -20.49 30.55
C PRO A 4 18.94 -18.99 30.21
N SER A 5 19.84 -18.39 29.41
CA SER A 5 19.80 -16.93 29.15
C SER A 5 20.29 -16.50 27.76
N THR A 6 20.23 -17.39 26.76
CA THR A 6 20.58 -17.06 25.38
C THR A 6 19.33 -16.82 24.57
N LEU A 7 19.13 -15.60 24.07
CA LEU A 7 18.07 -15.28 23.11
C LEU A 7 18.63 -15.47 21.70
N LEU A 8 18.03 -16.36 20.93
CA LEU A 8 18.35 -16.58 19.53
C LEU A 8 17.30 -15.89 18.67
N LEU A 9 17.73 -14.93 17.86
CA LEU A 9 16.87 -14.24 16.91
C LEU A 9 17.37 -14.56 15.50
N SER A 10 16.56 -15.24 14.69
CA SER A 10 16.83 -15.42 13.26
C SER A 10 16.10 -14.32 12.50
N ILE A 11 16.85 -13.51 11.76
CA ILE A 11 16.30 -12.46 10.88
C ILE A 11 16.76 -12.77 9.46
N PRO A 12 15.85 -12.98 8.49
CA PRO A 12 16.23 -13.02 7.09
C PRO A 12 16.61 -11.60 6.64
N LEU A 13 17.83 -11.42 6.12
CA LEU A 13 18.30 -10.18 5.54
C LEU A 13 18.27 -10.32 4.02
N ILE A 14 17.44 -9.51 3.35
CA ILE A 14 17.39 -9.45 1.89
C ILE A 14 18.23 -8.25 1.46
N LEU A 15 19.39 -8.51 0.87
CA LEU A 15 20.25 -7.46 0.31
C LEU A 15 20.06 -7.40 -1.21
N ARG A 16 19.77 -6.19 -1.70
CA ARG A 16 19.69 -5.92 -3.13
C ARG A 16 21.07 -5.59 -3.68
N TYR A 17 21.56 -6.41 -4.60
CA TYR A 17 22.70 -6.09 -5.46
C TYR A 17 22.22 -5.72 -6.87
N PRO A 18 23.02 -5.02 -7.70
CA PRO A 18 22.58 -4.49 -8.99
C PRO A 18 22.06 -5.54 -10.00
N ARG A 19 22.35 -6.83 -9.79
CA ARG A 19 21.96 -7.93 -10.72
C ARG A 19 21.46 -9.21 -10.04
N SER A 20 21.30 -9.24 -8.72
CA SER A 20 20.84 -10.44 -8.00
C SER A 20 20.27 -10.10 -6.62
N TRP A 21 19.43 -11.03 -6.12
CA TRP A 21 18.96 -11.05 -4.74
C TRP A 21 19.79 -12.05 -3.95
N LEU A 22 20.32 -11.63 -2.81
CA LEU A 22 20.94 -12.54 -1.83
C LEU A 22 20.08 -12.54 -0.57
N ILE A 23 19.60 -13.73 -0.21
CA ILE A 23 18.88 -13.97 1.04
C ILE A 23 19.88 -14.57 2.02
N PHE A 24 20.17 -13.85 3.11
CA PHE A 24 20.98 -14.35 4.22
C PHE A 24 20.07 -14.67 5.40
N GLU A 25 20.37 -15.75 6.12
CA GLU A 25 19.85 -15.93 7.47
C GLU A 25 20.88 -15.35 8.45
N VAL A 26 20.50 -14.28 9.14
CA VAL A 26 21.35 -13.64 10.15
C VAL A 26 20.91 -14.15 11.51
N LEU A 27 21.80 -14.91 12.16
CA LEU A 27 21.57 -15.38 13.52
C LEU A 27 22.19 -14.38 14.50
N LEU A 28 21.32 -13.66 15.22
CA LEU A 28 21.71 -12.77 16.31
C LEU A 28 21.69 -13.56 17.62
N ILE A 29 22.88 -13.72 18.21
CA ILE A 29 23.05 -14.36 19.52
C ILE A 29 23.24 -13.27 20.56
N LEU A 30 22.24 -13.07 21.42
CA LEU A 30 22.34 -12.21 22.58
C LEU A 30 22.65 -13.06 23.81
N SER A 31 23.89 -12.92 24.32
CA SER A 31 24.33 -13.54 25.56
C SER A 31 24.37 -12.48 26.66
N ARG A 32 23.49 -12.59 27.66
CA ARG A 32 23.61 -11.81 28.90
C ARG A 32 24.45 -12.59 29.91
N ARG A 33 25.66 -12.11 30.18
CA ARG A 33 26.38 -12.44 31.42
C ARG A 33 26.24 -11.28 32.41
N PRO A 34 26.16 -11.53 33.73
CA PRO A 34 26.21 -10.46 34.71
C PRO A 34 27.48 -9.63 34.49
N GLY A 35 27.32 -8.34 34.16
CA GLY A 35 28.41 -7.38 33.98
C GLY A 35 28.95 -7.17 32.55
N ARG A 36 28.54 -7.94 31.53
CA ARG A 36 28.88 -7.65 30.11
C ARG A 36 27.80 -8.14 29.14
N SER A 37 27.37 -7.23 28.25
CA SER A 37 26.58 -7.53 27.06
C SER A 37 27.53 -7.71 25.87
N SER A 38 27.47 -8.83 25.17
CA SER A 38 28.20 -9.02 23.91
C SER A 38 27.23 -9.41 22.79
N LEU A 39 27.30 -8.70 21.66
CA LEU A 39 26.56 -8.99 20.44
C LEU A 39 27.52 -9.68 19.46
N SER A 40 27.18 -10.89 19.00
CA SER A 40 27.92 -11.57 17.94
C SER A 40 27.02 -11.83 16.75
N LEU A 41 27.46 -11.39 15.57
CA LEU A 41 26.76 -11.59 14.29
C LEU A 41 27.36 -12.82 13.59
N ILE A 42 26.52 -13.81 13.25
CA ILE A 42 26.93 -14.94 12.41
C ILE A 42 26.10 -14.89 11.14
N THR A 43 26.77 -14.75 9.99
CA THR A 43 26.15 -14.83 8.66
C THR A 43 26.48 -16.18 8.04
N ARG A 44 25.46 -16.88 7.51
CA ARG A 44 25.66 -18.09 6.71
C ARG A 44 24.90 -17.96 5.38
N PRO A 45 25.52 -18.31 4.24
CA PRO A 45 24.79 -18.41 2.97
C PRO A 45 23.84 -19.60 3.03
N LEU A 46 22.59 -19.40 2.61
CA LEU A 46 21.61 -20.48 2.46
C LEU A 46 22.00 -21.36 1.26
N SER A 47 22.76 -22.42 1.49
CA SER A 47 22.81 -23.56 0.57
C SER A 47 21.71 -24.55 0.94
N LEU A 48 20.90 -24.93 -0.05
CA LEU A 48 19.80 -25.90 -0.01
C LEU A 48 20.04 -27.05 0.98
N LEU A 49 19.33 -27.06 2.11
CA LEU A 49 19.19 -28.24 2.95
C LEU A 49 17.79 -28.86 2.72
N PRO A 50 17.71 -30.19 2.46
CA PRO A 50 16.45 -30.89 2.39
C PRO A 50 16.02 -31.27 3.81
N GLY A 51 14.90 -30.71 4.25
CA GLY A 51 14.32 -31.04 5.54
C GLY A 51 13.26 -30.04 5.90
N THR A 52 12.10 -30.51 6.33
CA THR A 52 10.91 -29.75 6.69
C THR A 52 11.21 -28.70 7.77
N ILE A 53 11.47 -27.46 7.33
CA ILE A 53 11.51 -26.28 8.20
C ILE A 53 10.10 -25.70 8.17
N SER A 54 9.44 -25.69 9.33
CA SER A 54 8.21 -24.93 9.58
C SER A 54 8.39 -23.48 9.08
N PRO A 55 7.39 -22.85 8.43
CA PRO A 55 7.62 -21.59 7.74
C PRO A 55 8.17 -20.53 8.70
N PRO A 56 9.22 -19.79 8.31
CA PRO A 56 9.83 -18.79 9.16
C PRO A 56 8.79 -17.74 9.53
N ARG A 57 8.78 -17.32 10.80
CA ARG A 57 7.94 -16.23 11.31
C ARG A 57 8.11 -15.00 10.43
N TRP A 58 7.10 -14.73 9.60
CA TRP A 58 7.05 -13.56 8.72
C TRP A 58 7.15 -12.27 9.53
N PHE A 59 7.93 -11.32 8.99
CA PHE A 59 8.28 -10.03 9.56
C PHE A 59 7.14 -9.35 10.34
N LEU A 60 7.37 -9.11 11.64
CA LEU A 60 6.62 -8.16 12.44
C LEU A 60 7.17 -6.75 12.18
N LEU A 61 6.48 -6.03 11.29
CA LEU A 61 5.96 -4.66 11.41
C LEU A 61 6.82 -3.45 11.86
N PHE A 62 8.09 -3.59 12.25
CA PHE A 62 8.76 -2.47 12.96
C PHE A 62 9.55 -1.49 12.09
N ASP A 63 10.16 -1.91 10.97
CA ASP A 63 10.93 -0.99 10.10
C ASP A 63 10.49 -1.13 8.64
N ILE A 64 9.48 -0.36 8.26
CA ILE A 64 9.05 -0.26 6.85
C ILE A 64 9.47 1.14 6.39
N ILE A 65 10.46 1.23 5.51
CA ILE A 65 11.02 2.50 5.01
C ILE A 65 9.90 3.35 4.42
N LEU A 66 9.00 2.74 3.64
CA LEU A 66 7.84 3.41 3.10
C LEU A 66 6.98 4.09 4.18
N ARG A 67 6.71 3.42 5.31
CA ARG A 67 5.90 4.02 6.39
C ARG A 67 6.57 5.27 6.95
N ASP A 68 7.89 5.20 7.14
CA ASP A 68 8.66 6.30 7.70
C ASP A 68 8.77 7.46 6.69
N GLU A 69 8.96 7.16 5.41
CA GLU A 69 8.94 8.15 4.33
C GLU A 69 7.60 8.89 4.24
N LEU A 70 6.48 8.14 4.30
CA LEU A 70 5.14 8.73 4.27
C LEU A 70 4.85 9.57 5.51
N ARG A 71 5.39 9.23 6.69
CA ARG A 71 5.20 10.00 7.92
C ARG A 71 6.03 11.28 7.98
N LYS A 72 7.21 11.30 7.37
CA LYS A 72 8.10 12.48 7.35
C LYS A 72 7.60 13.59 6.41
N ARG A 73 6.77 13.24 5.43
CA ARG A 73 6.30 14.16 4.39
C ARG A 73 4.91 14.71 4.74
N SER A 74 4.75 16.02 4.63
CA SER A 74 3.48 16.68 4.92
C SER A 74 2.44 16.48 3.82
N SER A 75 2.86 16.15 2.60
CA SER A 75 1.97 15.90 1.47
C SER A 75 2.57 14.87 0.51
N TRP A 76 1.74 13.93 0.05
CA TRP A 76 2.14 12.83 -0.84
C TRP A 76 0.93 12.12 -1.44
N VAL A 77 1.18 11.28 -2.44
CA VAL A 77 0.26 10.34 -3.05
C VAL A 77 0.83 8.93 -2.94
N LEU A 78 0.06 8.01 -2.38
CA LEU A 78 0.32 6.58 -2.38
C LEU A 78 -0.67 5.90 -3.33
N SER A 79 -0.18 5.44 -4.46
CA SER A 79 -0.98 4.76 -5.48
C SER A 79 -0.93 3.25 -5.30
N LEU A 80 -2.09 2.61 -5.16
CA LEU A 80 -2.24 1.16 -5.05
C LEU A 80 -2.73 0.61 -6.39
N TYR A 81 -1.86 -0.11 -7.10
CA TYR A 81 -2.16 -0.72 -8.40
C TYR A 81 -2.24 -2.24 -8.30
N GLY A 82 -3.24 -2.82 -8.96
CA GLY A 82 -3.45 -4.26 -8.96
C GLY A 82 -4.76 -4.70 -9.62
N ALA A 83 -4.85 -5.98 -9.97
CA ALA A 83 -6.04 -6.59 -10.55
C ALA A 83 -7.32 -6.38 -9.69
N GLY A 84 -8.50 -6.55 -10.30
CA GLY A 84 -9.74 -6.67 -9.54
C GLY A 84 -9.63 -7.75 -8.45
N GLY A 85 -10.10 -7.45 -7.25
CA GLY A 85 -10.01 -8.38 -6.11
C GLY A 85 -8.61 -8.56 -5.50
N SER A 86 -7.60 -7.77 -5.89
CA SER A 86 -6.24 -7.89 -5.36
C SER A 86 -6.04 -7.40 -3.92
N GLY A 87 -7.08 -6.81 -3.31
CA GLY A 87 -7.02 -6.28 -1.95
C GLY A 87 -6.54 -4.82 -1.83
N LYS A 88 -6.59 -4.03 -2.92
CA LYS A 88 -6.23 -2.59 -2.90
C LYS A 88 -7.02 -1.82 -1.82
N THR A 89 -8.34 -1.93 -1.85
CA THR A 89 -9.23 -1.29 -0.86
C THR A 89 -8.89 -1.75 0.56
N THR A 90 -8.69 -3.07 0.74
CA THR A 90 -8.29 -3.65 2.03
C THR A 90 -6.97 -3.10 2.54
N LEU A 91 -5.97 -2.99 1.68
CA LEU A 91 -4.67 -2.42 2.03
C LEU A 91 -4.82 -0.93 2.36
N GLY A 92 -5.50 -0.15 1.53
CA GLY A 92 -5.72 1.29 1.78
C GLY A 92 -6.35 1.55 3.15
N LEU A 93 -7.45 0.87 3.44
CA LEU A 93 -8.13 0.98 4.73
C LEU A 93 -7.26 0.48 5.90
N PHE A 94 -6.51 -0.60 5.72
CA PHE A 94 -5.54 -1.07 6.73
C PHE A 94 -4.46 -0.02 7.02
N LEU A 95 -3.90 0.62 5.99
CA LEU A 95 -2.87 1.64 6.19
C LEU A 95 -3.45 2.84 6.95
N MET A 96 -4.65 3.30 6.58
CA MET A 96 -5.37 4.36 7.30
C MET A 96 -5.65 3.99 8.77
N ASP A 97 -6.01 2.74 9.04
CA ASP A 97 -6.29 2.24 10.39
C ASP A 97 -5.02 2.07 11.24
N LYS A 98 -3.97 1.46 10.68
CA LYS A 98 -2.79 1.01 11.44
C LYS A 98 -1.62 1.98 11.39
N TRP A 99 -1.32 2.56 10.23
CA TRP A 99 -0.17 3.46 10.08
C TRP A 99 -0.52 4.91 10.42
N PHE A 100 -1.78 5.28 10.22
CA PHE A 100 -2.29 6.65 10.33
C PHE A 100 -3.46 6.74 11.29
N ARG A 101 -3.36 6.03 12.43
CA ARG A 101 -4.44 5.87 13.42
C ARG A 101 -4.93 7.19 14.02
N ASP A 102 -4.06 8.21 14.06
CA ASP A 102 -4.27 9.50 14.72
C ASP A 102 -4.64 10.61 13.72
N ASP A 103 -4.73 10.29 12.42
CA ASP A 103 -5.02 11.27 11.37
C ASP A 103 -6.53 11.44 11.14
N GLU A 104 -6.98 12.65 10.82
CA GLU A 104 -8.33 12.87 10.28
C GLU A 104 -8.45 12.25 8.88
N LEU A 105 -9.54 11.52 8.64
CA LEU A 105 -9.74 10.76 7.41
C LEU A 105 -10.81 11.40 6.55
N ALA A 106 -10.56 11.49 5.25
CA ALA A 106 -11.51 11.98 4.27
C ALA A 106 -11.73 10.94 3.16
N PHE A 107 -12.98 10.64 2.84
CA PHE A 107 -13.36 9.62 1.86
C PHE A 107 -14.06 10.28 0.68
N PHE A 108 -13.44 10.23 -0.50
CA PHE A 108 -14.00 10.88 -1.68
C PHE A 108 -15.13 10.04 -2.28
N ARG A 109 -16.35 10.57 -2.27
CA ARG A 109 -17.55 9.94 -2.85
C ARG A 109 -17.72 8.48 -2.44
N TYR A 110 -17.29 8.14 -1.22
CA TYR A 110 -17.39 6.79 -0.71
C TYR A 110 -18.83 6.53 -0.23
N PRO A 111 -19.46 5.41 -0.63
CA PRO A 111 -20.88 5.18 -0.37
C PRO A 111 -21.23 5.20 1.14
N PRO A 112 -22.30 5.90 1.55
CA PRO A 112 -22.82 5.93 2.93
C PRO A 112 -22.88 4.56 3.62
N LYS A 113 -23.34 3.52 2.91
CA LYS A 113 -23.38 2.14 3.44
C LYS A 113 -22.00 1.62 3.82
N ALA A 114 -20.99 1.90 2.99
CA ALA A 114 -19.61 1.52 3.27
C ALA A 114 -19.03 2.35 4.43
N MET A 115 -19.27 3.67 4.44
CA MET A 115 -18.90 4.55 5.55
C MET A 115 -19.45 4.08 6.90
N ALA A 116 -20.72 3.67 6.94
CA ALA A 116 -21.36 3.15 8.14
C ALA A 116 -20.75 1.82 8.64
N SER A 117 -20.13 1.07 7.73
CA SER A 117 -19.51 -0.24 7.99
C SER A 117 -18.05 -0.14 8.43
N LEU A 118 -17.47 1.07 8.47
CA LEU A 118 -16.13 1.28 9.04
C LEU A 118 -16.13 0.99 10.56
N PRO A 119 -15.04 0.45 11.12
CA PRO A 119 -14.94 0.26 12.56
C PRO A 119 -14.97 1.61 13.29
N ASP A 120 -15.51 1.63 14.50
CA ASP A 120 -15.77 2.87 15.27
C ASP A 120 -14.57 3.83 15.34
N ARG A 121 -13.38 3.27 15.61
CA ARG A 121 -12.11 4.00 15.70
C ARG A 121 -11.68 4.71 14.40
N MET A 122 -12.17 4.26 13.24
CA MET A 122 -12.01 4.98 11.98
C MET A 122 -13.19 5.89 11.72
N ARG A 123 -14.41 5.38 11.94
CA ARG A 123 -15.65 6.08 11.65
C ARG A 123 -15.76 7.42 12.39
N CYS A 124 -15.31 7.50 13.66
CA CYS A 124 -15.37 8.71 14.48
C CYS A 124 -14.49 9.87 13.99
N ARG A 125 -13.48 9.57 13.16
CA ARG A 125 -12.51 10.51 12.58
C ARG A 125 -12.60 10.55 11.06
N SER A 126 -13.68 10.00 10.49
CA SER A 126 -13.90 9.90 9.05
C SER A 126 -14.99 10.86 8.61
N LYS A 127 -14.76 11.53 7.49
CA LYS A 127 -15.80 12.28 6.79
C LYS A 127 -15.89 11.89 5.31
N SER A 128 -17.10 11.83 4.77
CA SER A 128 -17.31 11.69 3.33
C SER A 128 -17.38 13.08 2.70
N PHE A 129 -16.85 13.22 1.48
CA PHE A 129 -16.87 14.48 0.76
C PHE A 129 -17.02 14.24 -0.75
N THR A 130 -17.62 15.20 -1.47
CA THR A 130 -17.87 15.11 -2.90
C THR A 130 -17.10 16.13 -3.73
N ARG A 131 -16.54 17.14 -3.06
CA ARG A 131 -15.75 18.23 -3.63
C ARG A 131 -14.58 18.57 -2.71
N MET A 132 -13.39 18.81 -3.28
CA MET A 132 -12.17 19.02 -2.49
C MET A 132 -12.24 20.21 -1.53
N ASP A 133 -13.02 21.25 -1.87
CA ASP A 133 -13.19 22.42 -1.00
C ASP A 133 -13.81 22.12 0.36
N GLN A 134 -14.50 20.99 0.51
CA GLN A 134 -15.05 20.51 1.78
C GLN A 134 -13.98 20.01 2.77
N ILE A 135 -12.75 19.80 2.29
CA ILE A 135 -11.65 19.28 3.11
C ILE A 135 -10.46 20.23 3.21
N ILE A 136 -10.57 21.43 2.63
CA ILE A 136 -9.58 22.49 2.76
C ILE A 136 -9.52 23.00 4.21
N GLY A 137 -8.33 23.41 4.66
CA GLY A 137 -8.12 24.07 5.95
C GLY A 137 -7.68 23.14 7.09
N SER A 138 -7.77 21.82 6.93
CA SER A 138 -7.14 20.87 7.86
C SER A 138 -6.49 19.71 7.09
N PRO A 139 -5.35 19.19 7.57
CA PRO A 139 -4.67 18.08 6.93
C PRO A 139 -5.50 16.80 7.08
N HIS A 140 -5.96 16.22 5.98
CA HIS A 140 -6.61 14.93 5.97
C HIS A 140 -5.73 13.88 5.28
N LEU A 141 -5.90 12.64 5.71
CA LEU A 141 -5.55 11.48 4.89
C LEU A 141 -6.77 11.12 4.04
N VAL A 142 -6.64 11.39 2.74
CA VAL A 142 -7.71 11.30 1.77
C VAL A 142 -7.66 9.94 1.07
N PHE A 143 -8.79 9.24 1.02
CA PHE A 143 -8.94 7.97 0.33
C PHE A 143 -9.80 8.12 -0.92
N LEU A 144 -9.24 7.76 -2.08
CA LEU A 144 -9.91 7.70 -3.37
C LEU A 144 -9.91 6.25 -3.83
N ASP A 145 -11.01 5.53 -3.56
CA ASP A 145 -11.14 4.13 -3.95
C ASP A 145 -11.72 4.00 -5.36
N ASP A 146 -11.09 3.15 -6.17
CA ASP A 146 -11.27 3.01 -7.61
C ASP A 146 -11.32 4.37 -8.33
N THR A 147 -10.20 5.09 -8.28
CA THR A 147 -10.02 6.45 -8.81
C THR A 147 -10.48 6.57 -10.26
N ALA A 148 -10.38 5.49 -11.04
CA ALA A 148 -10.86 5.41 -12.42
C ALA A 148 -12.38 5.64 -12.56
N LEU A 149 -13.20 5.37 -11.53
CA LEU A 149 -14.64 5.65 -11.55
C LEU A 149 -14.95 7.15 -11.57
N HIS A 150 -14.05 7.97 -11.03
CA HIS A 150 -14.25 9.40 -10.88
C HIS A 150 -13.39 10.23 -11.83
N PHE A 151 -12.20 9.73 -12.16
CA PHE A 151 -11.18 10.47 -12.88
C PHE A 151 -10.56 9.57 -13.95
N LEU A 152 -11.25 9.44 -15.09
CA LEU A 152 -10.78 8.65 -16.23
C LEU A 152 -9.70 9.42 -17.00
N SER A 153 -8.57 8.77 -17.24
CA SER A 153 -7.48 9.30 -18.08
C SER A 153 -7.90 9.64 -19.51
N ARG A 154 -8.95 9.02 -20.05
CA ARG A 154 -9.45 9.33 -21.42
C ARG A 154 -10.35 10.56 -21.48
N GLN A 155 -10.64 11.16 -20.33
CA GLN A 155 -11.43 12.40 -20.22
C GLN A 155 -10.61 13.53 -19.61
N THR A 156 -9.28 13.56 -19.80
CA THR A 156 -8.35 14.59 -19.26
C THR A 156 -8.81 16.03 -19.52
N SER A 157 -9.50 16.29 -20.64
CA SER A 157 -10.06 17.60 -20.99
C SER A 157 -11.38 17.95 -20.30
N ASN A 158 -11.98 17.03 -19.53
CA ASN A 158 -13.19 17.28 -18.78
C ASN A 158 -12.88 18.23 -17.61
N LYS A 159 -13.78 19.18 -17.37
CA LYS A 159 -13.64 20.22 -16.34
C LYS A 159 -13.34 19.61 -14.96
N ASP A 160 -13.94 18.46 -14.64
CA ASP A 160 -13.73 17.75 -13.37
C ASP A 160 -12.28 17.27 -13.18
N ASN A 161 -11.62 16.80 -14.24
CA ASN A 161 -10.21 16.41 -14.20
C ASN A 161 -9.31 17.65 -14.04
N GLN A 162 -9.57 18.72 -14.80
CA GLN A 162 -8.81 19.97 -14.65
C GLN A 162 -8.96 20.58 -13.26
N ASP A 163 -10.18 20.55 -12.72
CA ASP A 163 -10.44 21.03 -11.37
C ASP A 163 -9.75 20.14 -10.35
N LEU A 164 -9.74 18.80 -10.51
CA LEU A 164 -8.97 17.92 -9.64
C LEU A 164 -7.46 18.24 -9.69
N VAL A 165 -6.84 18.42 -10.86
CA VAL A 165 -5.41 18.79 -10.97
C VAL A 165 -5.11 20.08 -10.18
N LYS A 166 -5.94 21.12 -10.36
CA LYS A 166 -5.79 22.39 -9.62
C LYS A 166 -5.94 22.16 -8.13
N GLN A 167 -6.93 21.37 -7.73
CA GLN A 167 -7.20 21.03 -6.34
C GLN A 167 -6.05 20.22 -5.71
N LEU A 168 -5.43 19.29 -6.43
CA LEU A 168 -4.27 18.52 -5.96
C LEU A 168 -3.02 19.39 -5.82
N THR A 169 -2.85 20.36 -6.72
CA THR A 169 -1.80 21.39 -6.59
C THR A 169 -1.98 22.21 -5.31
N ILE A 170 -3.22 22.63 -5.03
CA ILE A 170 -3.58 23.33 -3.79
C ILE A 170 -3.45 22.39 -2.57
N ALA A 171 -3.73 21.11 -2.74
CA ALA A 171 -3.68 20.11 -1.68
C ALA A 171 -2.25 19.96 -1.12
N ARG A 172 -1.22 20.13 -1.95
CA ARG A 172 0.19 20.24 -1.51
C ARG A 172 0.38 21.32 -0.46
N HIS A 173 -0.19 22.50 -0.69
CA HIS A 173 -0.10 23.64 0.24
C HIS A 173 -0.94 23.45 1.50
N ASN A 174 -1.91 22.52 1.47
CA ASN A 174 -2.79 22.20 2.60
C ASN A 174 -2.39 20.91 3.33
N ASN A 175 -1.16 20.41 3.12
CA ASN A 175 -0.64 19.20 3.76
C ASN A 175 -1.58 17.98 3.62
N GLN A 176 -2.24 17.86 2.45
CA GLN A 176 -3.10 16.72 2.18
C GLN A 176 -2.26 15.53 1.75
N ARG A 177 -2.67 14.35 2.19
CA ARG A 177 -2.04 13.08 1.87
C ARG A 177 -3.08 12.19 1.22
N PHE A 178 -2.74 11.51 0.13
CA PHE A 178 -3.71 10.76 -0.65
C PHE A 178 -3.32 9.29 -0.74
N ILE A 179 -4.25 8.40 -0.44
CA ILE A 179 -4.18 6.99 -0.81
C ILE A 179 -5.19 6.79 -1.93
N ILE A 180 -4.71 6.39 -3.09
CA ILE A 180 -5.55 6.18 -4.27
C ILE A 180 -5.47 4.71 -4.68
N THR A 181 -6.60 4.14 -5.09
CA THR A 181 -6.62 2.79 -5.68
C THR A 181 -7.03 2.88 -7.14
N ALA A 182 -6.39 2.08 -7.98
CA ALA A 182 -6.75 1.92 -9.38
C ALA A 182 -6.36 0.53 -9.88
N GLN A 183 -7.08 0.02 -10.88
CA GLN A 183 -6.74 -1.30 -11.42
C GLN A 183 -5.40 -1.32 -12.15
N ASN A 184 -5.08 -0.22 -12.84
CA ASN A 184 -3.88 -0.07 -13.65
C ASN A 184 -3.55 1.44 -13.72
N SER A 185 -2.27 1.79 -13.82
CA SER A 185 -1.85 3.19 -13.91
C SER A 185 -2.39 3.91 -15.15
N ILE A 186 -2.66 3.19 -16.25
CA ILE A 186 -3.20 3.79 -17.48
C ILE A 186 -4.56 4.46 -17.28
N LEU A 187 -5.34 4.03 -16.27
CA LEU A 187 -6.68 4.55 -16.02
C LEU A 187 -6.66 5.89 -15.27
N VAL A 188 -5.57 6.21 -14.60
CA VAL A 188 -5.40 7.41 -13.77
C VAL A 188 -4.49 8.37 -14.50
N ASP A 189 -4.95 9.57 -14.83
CA ASP A 189 -4.13 10.57 -15.52
C ASP A 189 -2.82 10.85 -14.75
N LYS A 190 -1.69 10.82 -15.47
CA LYS A 190 -0.35 11.00 -14.93
C LYS A 190 -0.19 12.41 -14.34
N GLY A 191 -0.74 13.41 -15.02
CA GLY A 191 -0.65 14.81 -14.61
C GLY A 191 -1.43 15.15 -13.34
N LEU A 192 -2.34 14.27 -12.88
CA LEU A 192 -3.10 14.50 -11.66
C LEU A 192 -2.20 14.67 -10.44
N PHE A 193 -1.16 13.84 -10.33
CA PHE A 193 -0.41 13.71 -9.08
C PHE A 193 1.06 14.12 -9.19
N GLU A 194 1.51 14.64 -10.34
CA GLU A 194 2.88 15.14 -10.52
C GLU A 194 3.25 16.29 -9.57
N SER A 195 2.24 17.01 -9.05
CA SER A 195 2.44 18.08 -8.07
C SER A 195 2.72 17.57 -6.66
N LEU A 196 2.64 16.26 -6.39
CA LEU A 196 2.83 15.64 -5.08
C LEU A 196 3.97 14.63 -5.09
N ASP A 197 4.54 14.37 -3.91
CA ASP A 197 5.51 13.27 -3.75
C ASP A 197 4.80 11.94 -3.97
N GLN A 198 5.23 11.19 -4.99
CA GLN A 198 4.53 9.98 -5.42
C GLN A 198 5.21 8.71 -4.92
N PHE A 199 4.41 7.81 -4.36
CA PHE A 199 4.75 6.43 -4.04
C PHE A 199 3.76 5.50 -4.74
N SER A 200 4.23 4.33 -5.17
CA SER A 200 3.42 3.35 -5.86
C SER A 200 3.64 1.95 -5.31
N LEU A 201 2.56 1.32 -4.87
CA LEU A 201 2.52 -0.07 -4.46
C LEU A 201 1.85 -0.89 -5.55
N ARG A 202 2.58 -1.88 -6.05
CA ARG A 202 2.13 -2.78 -7.10
C ARG A 202 2.06 -4.19 -6.55
N CYS A 203 0.89 -4.82 -6.67
CA CYS A 203 0.76 -6.25 -6.46
C CYS A 203 0.85 -7.00 -7.79
N ARG A 204 0.80 -8.34 -7.73
CA ARG A 204 0.71 -9.17 -8.91
C ARG A 204 -0.56 -8.86 -9.71
N MET A 205 -0.41 -8.75 -11.02
CA MET A 205 -1.49 -8.65 -12.02
C MET A 205 -1.48 -9.87 -12.93
N THR A 206 -2.55 -10.10 -13.69
CA THR A 206 -2.50 -11.08 -14.79
C THR A 206 -1.55 -10.58 -15.89
N ASP A 207 -0.98 -11.49 -16.68
CA ASP A 207 -0.05 -11.10 -17.76
C ASP A 207 -0.72 -10.17 -18.78
N PHE A 208 -2.00 -10.38 -19.05
CA PHE A 208 -2.78 -9.49 -19.90
C PHE A 208 -2.88 -8.08 -19.31
N GLN A 209 -3.20 -7.96 -18.01
CA GLN A 209 -3.28 -6.65 -17.33
C GLN A 209 -1.92 -5.97 -17.22
N ALA A 210 -0.85 -6.74 -16.97
CA ALA A 210 0.50 -6.20 -16.93
C ALA A 210 0.94 -5.65 -18.29
N ARG A 211 0.52 -6.28 -19.40
CA ARG A 211 0.81 -5.81 -20.76
C ARG A 211 -0.06 -4.63 -21.22
N THR A 212 -1.14 -4.32 -20.50
CA THR A 212 -2.00 -3.15 -20.78
C THR A 212 -1.68 -1.95 -19.88
N GLU A 213 -0.65 -2.05 -19.03
CA GLU A 213 -0.04 -0.92 -18.34
C GLU A 213 0.50 0.12 -19.32
N ARG A 214 0.82 1.31 -18.81
CA ARG A 214 1.53 2.31 -19.61
C ARG A 214 2.88 1.75 -20.07
N PRO A 215 3.36 2.09 -21.27
CA PRO A 215 4.61 1.57 -21.81
C PRO A 215 5.80 1.67 -20.83
N GLU A 216 5.92 2.77 -20.08
CA GLU A 216 7.00 2.96 -19.10
C GLU A 216 6.91 2.04 -17.87
N PHE A 217 5.76 1.41 -17.62
CA PHE A 217 5.51 0.56 -16.45
C PHE A 217 5.36 -0.93 -16.78
N ILE A 218 5.28 -1.32 -18.06
CA ILE A 218 5.10 -2.73 -18.47
C ILE A 218 6.23 -3.61 -17.91
N ASP A 219 7.49 -3.29 -18.22
CA ASP A 219 8.66 -4.08 -17.77
C ASP A 219 8.75 -4.16 -16.25
N THR A 220 8.41 -3.06 -15.59
CA THR A 220 8.35 -2.96 -14.15
C THR A 220 7.30 -3.89 -13.57
N GLN A 221 6.07 -3.85 -14.10
CA GLN A 221 4.97 -4.69 -13.63
C GLN A 221 5.24 -6.18 -13.87
N LEU A 222 5.88 -6.54 -14.99
CA LEU A 222 6.31 -7.91 -15.28
C LEU A 222 7.35 -8.39 -14.26
N LYS A 223 8.36 -7.57 -13.92
CA LYS A 223 9.33 -7.89 -12.86
C LYS A 223 8.67 -8.07 -11.48
N VAL A 224 7.68 -7.23 -11.16
CA VAL A 224 6.88 -7.38 -9.93
C VAL A 224 6.10 -8.69 -9.93
N ASN A 225 5.50 -9.06 -11.07
CA ASN A 225 4.82 -10.35 -11.23
C ASN A 225 5.77 -11.52 -11.02
N ASP A 226 6.96 -11.50 -11.61
CA ASP A 226 7.98 -12.55 -11.46
C ASP A 226 8.46 -12.67 -10.00
N LEU A 227 8.78 -11.52 -9.38
CA LEU A 227 9.18 -11.45 -7.98
C LEU A 227 8.10 -12.07 -7.07
N ILE A 228 6.85 -11.63 -7.20
CA ILE A 228 5.76 -12.13 -6.35
C ILE A 228 5.45 -13.60 -6.64
N SER A 229 5.56 -14.05 -7.90
CA SER A 229 5.30 -15.44 -8.27
C SER A 229 6.32 -16.43 -7.70
N SER A 230 7.52 -15.95 -7.34
CA SER A 230 8.55 -16.75 -6.68
C SER A 230 8.31 -16.99 -5.19
N LEU A 231 7.30 -16.33 -4.60
CA LEU A 231 6.99 -16.39 -3.17
C LEU A 231 5.94 -17.47 -2.85
N PRO A 232 5.93 -18.03 -1.63
CA PRO A 232 5.07 -19.17 -1.27
C PRO A 232 3.56 -18.91 -1.35
N GLU A 233 3.11 -17.65 -1.32
CA GLU A 233 1.67 -17.30 -1.38
C GLU A 233 1.39 -16.08 -2.28
N THR A 234 1.01 -16.33 -3.52
CA THR A 234 1.01 -15.25 -4.54
C THR A 234 -0.24 -14.37 -4.57
N LYS A 235 -1.31 -14.68 -3.82
CA LYS A 235 -2.60 -13.99 -3.94
C LYS A 235 -2.77 -12.87 -2.90
N GLY A 236 -2.69 -11.62 -3.35
CA GLY A 236 -3.14 -10.41 -2.62
C GLY A 236 -2.38 -10.04 -1.34
N ARG A 237 -1.41 -10.84 -0.92
CA ARG A 237 -0.59 -10.60 0.28
C ARG A 237 0.62 -9.74 -0.02
N TYR A 238 1.33 -10.02 -1.11
CA TYR A 238 2.56 -9.31 -1.41
C TYR A 238 2.31 -8.09 -2.27
N TRP A 239 2.94 -6.98 -1.89
CA TRP A 239 3.11 -5.88 -2.81
C TRP A 239 4.48 -5.23 -2.71
N TYR A 240 4.83 -4.58 -3.79
CA TYR A 240 6.14 -4.01 -4.02
C TYR A 240 6.03 -2.50 -4.16
N CYS A 241 6.82 -1.77 -3.38
CA CYS A 241 6.98 -0.33 -3.52
C CYS A 241 8.10 -0.04 -4.51
N MET A 242 7.79 0.72 -5.56
CA MET A 242 8.78 1.06 -6.59
C MET A 242 9.86 1.99 -6.07
N GLU A 243 9.47 2.95 -5.24
CA GLU A 243 10.30 4.07 -4.81
C GLU A 243 11.19 3.69 -3.64
N SER A 244 10.71 2.90 -2.68
CA SER A 244 11.56 2.36 -1.61
C SER A 244 12.26 1.05 -2.00
N GLY A 245 11.79 0.37 -3.05
CA GLY A 245 12.29 -0.95 -3.46
C GLY A 245 11.94 -2.08 -2.48
N GLU A 246 10.97 -1.85 -1.60
CA GLU A 246 10.56 -2.80 -0.57
C GLU A 246 9.43 -3.71 -1.05
N LEU A 247 9.55 -4.99 -0.71
CA LEU A 247 8.47 -5.96 -0.80
C LEU A 247 7.83 -6.11 0.59
N PHE A 248 6.53 -5.85 0.71
CA PHE A 248 5.79 -5.98 1.95
C PHE A 248 4.76 -7.11 1.86
N CYS A 249 4.57 -7.80 2.97
CA CYS A 249 3.53 -8.81 3.15
C CYS A 249 2.38 -8.20 3.97
N PHE A 250 1.23 -8.08 3.34
CA PHE A 250 0.01 -7.59 3.94
C PHE A 250 -0.77 -8.75 4.58
N PRO A 251 -1.00 -8.72 5.91
CA PRO A 251 -1.67 -9.81 6.61
C PRO A 251 -3.20 -9.86 6.39
N GLY A 252 -3.75 -8.93 5.61
CA GLY A 252 -5.20 -8.67 5.58
C GLY A 252 -5.62 -7.64 6.61
N TRP A 253 -6.85 -7.16 6.51
CA TRP A 253 -7.45 -6.26 7.49
C TRP A 253 -8.64 -6.96 8.14
N PRO A 254 -8.61 -7.20 9.46
CA PRO A 254 -9.61 -8.03 10.13
C PRO A 254 -11.02 -7.42 10.12
N ASP A 255 -11.14 -6.10 10.01
CA ASP A 255 -12.44 -5.41 9.97
C ASP A 255 -13.05 -5.38 8.55
N MET A 256 -12.38 -5.98 7.55
CA MET A 256 -12.90 -6.05 6.20
C MET A 256 -14.20 -6.86 6.15
N ASN A 257 -15.23 -6.29 5.54
CA ASN A 257 -16.54 -6.89 5.35
C ASN A 257 -17.03 -6.66 3.91
N GLU A 258 -18.17 -7.25 3.52
CA GLU A 258 -18.65 -7.15 2.14
C GLU A 258 -18.96 -5.71 1.71
N SER A 259 -19.55 -4.89 2.60
CA SER A 259 -19.82 -3.47 2.31
C SER A 259 -18.54 -2.67 2.03
N LEU A 260 -17.44 -2.98 2.71
CA LEU A 260 -16.14 -2.33 2.49
C LEU A 260 -15.38 -2.94 1.30
N SER A 261 -15.58 -4.21 1.01
CA SER A 261 -14.92 -4.90 -0.11
C SER A 261 -15.56 -4.57 -1.46
N LYS A 262 -16.86 -4.26 -1.48
CA LYS A 262 -17.62 -3.91 -2.68
C LYS A 262 -18.46 -2.66 -2.41
N PRO A 263 -17.82 -1.52 -2.13
CA PRO A 263 -18.53 -0.32 -1.70
C PRO A 263 -19.58 0.14 -2.70
N TYR A 264 -19.29 0.00 -4.00
CA TYR A 264 -20.15 0.41 -5.11
C TYR A 264 -21.13 -0.68 -5.59
N GLN A 265 -21.36 -1.74 -4.82
CA GLN A 265 -22.31 -2.79 -5.21
C GLN A 265 -23.73 -2.21 -5.32
N GLY A 266 -24.32 -2.28 -6.51
CA GLY A 266 -25.64 -1.73 -6.80
C GLY A 266 -25.64 -0.26 -7.24
N VAL A 267 -24.47 0.39 -7.29
CA VAL A 267 -24.30 1.74 -7.83
C VAL A 267 -24.23 1.66 -9.36
N THR A 268 -24.93 2.55 -10.05
CA THR A 268 -24.95 2.64 -11.51
C THR A 268 -24.38 3.97 -12.00
N VAL A 269 -23.87 4.01 -13.23
CA VAL A 269 -23.46 5.26 -13.88
C VAL A 269 -24.53 5.67 -14.89
N SER A 270 -25.08 6.87 -14.73
CA SER A 270 -26.11 7.46 -15.59
C SER A 270 -25.73 8.91 -15.86
N ASN A 271 -25.68 9.30 -17.13
CA ASN A 271 -25.23 10.63 -17.58
C ASN A 271 -23.87 11.08 -16.99
N GLY A 272 -22.96 10.13 -16.77
CA GLY A 272 -21.64 10.39 -16.17
C GLY A 272 -21.65 10.65 -14.66
N GLN A 273 -22.80 10.49 -14.00
CA GLN A 273 -22.94 10.57 -12.55
C GLN A 273 -23.18 9.19 -11.95
N LEU A 274 -22.72 9.00 -10.71
CA LEU A 274 -23.01 7.79 -9.94
C LEU A 274 -24.39 7.96 -9.29
N GLU A 275 -25.29 7.03 -9.58
CA GLU A 275 -26.63 6.93 -9.00
C GLU A 275 -26.70 5.76 -8.01
N GLY A 276 -27.48 5.92 -6.93
CA GLY A 276 -27.65 4.89 -5.90
C GLY A 276 -26.58 4.87 -4.81
N LEU A 277 -25.91 6.00 -4.56
CA LEU A 277 -25.00 6.20 -3.41
C LEU A 277 -25.77 6.33 -2.10
#